data_AF-A0A2H6HH94-F1
#
_entry.id   AF-A0A2H6HH94-F1
#
_cell.length_a   1.000
_cell.length_b   1.000
_cell.length_c   1.000
_cell.angle_alpha   90.00
_cell.angle_beta   90.00
_cell.angle_gamma   90.00
#
_symmetry.space_group_name_H-M   'P 1'
#
loop_
_entity.id
_entity.type
_entity.pdbx_description
1 polymer ?
#
loop_
_entity_poly.entity_id
_entity_poly.type
_entity_poly.pdbx_seq_one_letter_code
_entity_poly.pdbx_strand_id
1 'polypeptide(L)'
;MPMFVTQGPDATLLTVDPSGASPGTMFDLGVSWVTATAGDGSFLWVATEDATVRVFDPSNGTQVASVALNSALKQLVVADDGTVWGFSEDQAFHFDLSR
;
A
#
# COMPACT_ATOMS: atom_id res chain seq x y z
N MET A 1 -8.36 6.17 -10.72
CA MET A 1 -7.33 7.18 -11.04
C MET A 1 -6.00 6.58 -10.64
N PRO A 2 -4.93 6.60 -11.46
CA PRO A 2 -3.63 6.13 -10.99
C PRO A 2 -3.22 6.93 -9.75
N MET A 3 -2.53 6.32 -8.79
CA MET A 3 -2.01 6.98 -7.60
C MET A 3 -0.56 6.56 -7.45
N PHE A 4 0.36 7.51 -7.37
CA PHE A 4 1.75 7.21 -7.03
C PHE A 4 1.95 7.40 -5.54
N VAL A 5 2.68 6.48 -4.92
CA VAL A 5 3.10 6.55 -3.53
C VAL A 5 4.61 6.55 -3.46
N THR A 6 5.18 7.59 -2.84
CA THR A 6 6.63 7.69 -2.64
C THR A 6 7.03 6.97 -1.35
N GLN A 7 8.09 6.17 -1.41
CA GLN A 7 8.70 5.53 -0.24
C GLN A 7 9.82 6.44 0.29
N GLY A 8 9.88 6.66 1.60
CA GLY A 8 10.95 7.42 2.25
C GLY A 8 11.33 6.82 3.61
N PRO A 9 12.49 7.19 4.16
CA PRO A 9 13.01 6.68 5.44
C PRO A 9 12.15 7.04 6.67
N ASP A 10 11.12 7.88 6.51
CA ASP A 10 10.18 8.26 7.56
C ASP A 10 8.76 7.69 7.31
N ALA A 11 8.66 6.65 6.46
CA ALA A 11 7.42 5.95 6.09
C ALA A 11 6.21 6.85 5.76
N THR A 12 6.45 8.04 5.24
CA THR A 12 5.40 8.96 4.82
C THR A 12 4.89 8.57 3.44
N LEU A 13 3.58 8.39 3.29
CA LEU A 13 2.97 8.15 1.99
C LEU A 13 2.38 9.45 1.45
N LEU A 14 2.71 9.72 0.19
CA LEU A 14 2.12 10.80 -0.59
C LEU A 14 1.18 10.18 -1.61
N THR A 15 -0.07 10.62 -1.66
CA THR A 15 -0.98 10.28 -2.76
C THR A 15 -0.80 11.32 -3.87
N VAL A 16 -0.71 10.91 -5.14
CA VAL A 16 -0.57 11.85 -6.26
C VAL A 16 -1.69 11.65 -7.26
N ASP A 17 -2.38 12.72 -7.64
CA ASP A 17 -3.31 12.73 -8.77
C ASP A 17 -2.53 12.91 -10.09
N PRO A 18 -2.54 11.93 -11.00
CA PRO A 18 -1.83 11.98 -12.27
C PRO A 18 -2.46 12.95 -13.27
N SER A 19 -3.64 13.52 -12.98
CA SER A 19 -4.22 14.60 -13.79
C SER A 19 -3.43 15.91 -13.66
N GLY A 20 -2.42 15.98 -12.79
CA GLY A 20 -1.55 17.15 -12.63
C GLY A 20 -2.08 18.20 -11.65
N ALA A 21 -3.18 17.91 -10.95
CA ALA A 21 -3.52 18.65 -9.75
C ALA A 21 -2.56 18.24 -8.63
N SER A 22 -2.24 19.18 -7.74
CA SER A 22 -1.25 19.09 -6.65
C SER A 22 -1.19 17.71 -5.97
N PRO A 23 -0.04 17.34 -5.38
CA PRO A 23 0.03 16.17 -4.52
C PRO A 23 -1.12 16.16 -3.51
N GLY A 24 -1.77 15.01 -3.37
CA GLY A 24 -2.91 14.79 -2.50
C GLY A 24 -2.51 14.74 -1.02
N THR A 25 -3.34 14.11 -0.21
CA THR A 25 -3.11 13.99 1.23
C THR A 25 -1.84 13.21 1.53
N MET A 26 -1.01 13.77 2.42
CA MET A 26 0.11 13.08 3.07
C MET A 26 -0.36 12.48 4.38
N PHE A 27 0.06 11.26 4.68
CA PHE A 27 -0.22 10.64 5.98
C PHE A 27 1.00 9.88 6.52
N ASP A 28 1.15 9.96 7.84
CA ASP A 28 2.15 9.23 8.60
C ASP A 28 1.59 7.85 8.97
N LEU A 29 2.35 6.81 8.65
CA LEU A 29 1.99 5.43 8.93
C LEU A 29 2.35 4.99 10.36
N GLY A 30 3.16 5.77 11.08
CA GLY A 30 3.69 5.39 12.38
C GLY A 30 4.58 4.16 12.33
N VAL A 31 5.29 3.96 11.21
CA VAL A 31 6.29 2.88 11.03
C VAL A 31 7.62 3.48 10.61
N SER A 32 8.70 2.73 10.75
CA SER A 32 10.05 3.18 10.38
C SER A 32 10.33 3.03 8.88
N TRP A 33 9.85 1.96 8.25
CA TRP A 33 9.99 1.77 6.80
C TRP A 33 8.80 1.11 6.14
N VAL A 34 8.52 1.57 4.93
CA VAL A 34 7.65 0.90 3.96
C VAL A 34 8.54 0.14 2.99
N THR A 35 8.12 -1.07 2.60
CA THR A 35 8.89 -1.95 1.71
C THR A 35 8.28 -2.03 0.31
N ALA A 36 6.96 -1.93 0.20
CA ALA A 36 6.26 -1.91 -1.09
C ALA A 36 4.90 -1.22 -0.97
N THR A 37 4.41 -0.67 -2.08
CA THR A 37 3.07 -0.09 -2.20
C THR A 37 2.43 -0.43 -3.54
N ALA A 38 1.11 -0.54 -3.56
CA ALA A 38 0.33 -0.69 -4.79
C ALA A 38 -1.10 -0.17 -4.58
N GLY A 39 -1.80 0.24 -5.64
CA GLY A 39 -3.17 0.70 -5.53
C GLY A 39 -3.92 0.73 -6.87
N ASP A 40 -5.23 0.59 -6.81
CA ASP A 40 -6.17 0.62 -7.94
C ASP A 40 -7.04 1.91 -7.98
N GLY A 41 -6.87 2.77 -6.98
CA GLY A 41 -7.67 3.98 -6.77
C GLY A 41 -8.91 3.78 -5.88
N SER A 42 -9.29 2.53 -5.57
CA SER A 42 -10.25 2.21 -4.51
C SER A 42 -9.52 1.99 -3.18
N PHE A 43 -8.37 1.33 -3.23
CA PHE A 43 -7.53 1.05 -2.07
C PHE A 43 -6.06 1.32 -2.36
N LEU A 44 -5.35 1.72 -1.30
CA LEU A 44 -3.90 1.78 -1.26
C LEU A 44 -3.39 0.69 -0.30
N TRP A 45 -2.55 -0.19 -0.83
CA TRP A 45 -1.91 -1.29 -0.11
C TRP A 45 -0.48 -0.93 0.22
N VAL A 46 -0.10 -1.18 1.46
CA VAL A 46 1.17 -0.73 2.04
C VAL A 46 1.78 -1.89 2.81
N ALA A 47 2.87 -2.46 2.29
CA ALA A 47 3.66 -3.43 3.02
C ALA A 47 4.77 -2.73 3.80
N THR A 48 4.94 -3.11 5.05
CA THR A 48 5.89 -2.49 5.97
C THR A 48 6.90 -3.51 6.49
N GLU A 49 8.02 -3.02 7.03
CA GLU A 49 9.09 -3.90 7.52
C GLU A 49 8.70 -4.74 8.74
N ASP A 50 7.66 -4.32 9.47
CA ASP A 50 7.07 -5.05 10.61
C ASP A 50 6.24 -6.28 10.18
N ALA A 51 6.36 -6.70 8.92
CA ALA A 51 5.61 -7.78 8.30
C ALA A 51 4.09 -7.58 8.31
N THR A 52 3.63 -6.32 8.27
CA THR A 52 2.21 -6.02 8.08
C THR A 52 1.92 -5.48 6.68
N VAL A 53 0.72 -5.79 6.19
CA VAL A 53 0.12 -5.13 5.04
C VAL A 53 -1.07 -4.33 5.53
N ARG A 54 -1.01 -3.01 5.37
CA ARG A 54 -2.05 -2.07 5.77
C ARG A 54 -2.76 -1.56 4.52
N VAL A 55 -4.08 -1.43 4.62
CA VAL A 55 -4.94 -1.00 3.52
C VAL A 55 -5.61 0.31 3.88
N PHE A 56 -5.56 1.29 2.98
CA PHE A 56 -6.07 2.63 3.19
C PHE A 56 -7.10 3.01 2.13
N ASP A 57 -8.10 3.80 2.55
CA ASP A 57 -8.91 4.61 1.65
C ASP A 57 -8.07 5.80 1.16
N PRO A 58 -7.71 5.84 -0.13
CA PRO A 58 -6.84 6.88 -0.66
C PRO A 58 -7.47 8.29 -0.65
N SER A 59 -8.79 8.41 -0.55
CA SER A 59 -9.49 9.71 -0.61
C SER A 59 -9.35 10.52 0.68
N ASN A 60 -9.16 9.84 1.81
CA ASN A 60 -9.13 10.45 3.13
C ASN A 60 -8.00 9.93 4.04
N GLY A 61 -7.22 8.93 3.59
CA GLY A 61 -6.10 8.37 4.33
C GLY A 61 -6.50 7.44 5.48
N THR A 62 -7.78 7.05 5.57
CA THR A 62 -8.26 6.16 6.64
C THR A 62 -7.75 4.75 6.41
N GLN A 63 -7.13 4.14 7.42
CA GLN A 63 -6.80 2.72 7.38
C GLN A 63 -8.08 1.89 7.51
N VAL A 64 -8.37 1.05 6.53
CA VAL A 64 -9.58 0.21 6.48
C VAL A 64 -9.30 -1.26 6.83
N ALA A 65 -8.05 -1.72 6.68
CA ALA A 65 -7.66 -3.08 7.05
C ALA A 65 -6.17 -3.18 7.44
N SER A 66 -5.83 -4.28 8.11
CA SER A 66 -4.45 -4.66 8.45
C SER A 66 -4.32 -6.18 8.48
N VAL A 67 -3.29 -6.71 7.84
CA VAL A 67 -2.97 -8.14 7.82
C VAL A 67 -1.54 -8.33 8.30
N ALA A 68 -1.35 -9.15 9.34
CA ALA A 68 -0.03 -9.56 9.80
C ALA A 68 0.44 -10.80 9.04
N LEU A 69 1.68 -10.77 8.57
CA LEU A 69 2.34 -11.86 7.86
C LEU A 69 3.52 -12.40 8.69
N ASN A 70 4.06 -13.51 8.26
CA ASN A 70 5.26 -14.12 8.85
C ASN A 70 6.57 -13.56 8.27
N SER A 71 6.49 -12.71 7.24
CA SER A 71 7.65 -12.11 6.57
C SER A 71 7.25 -10.81 5.88
N ALA A 72 8.16 -9.84 5.87
CA ALA A 72 7.96 -8.58 5.17
C ALA A 72 7.95 -8.80 3.65
N LEU A 73 6.96 -8.23 2.97
CA LEU A 73 6.91 -8.27 1.51
C LEU A 73 7.96 -7.34 0.91
N LYS A 74 8.54 -7.76 -0.20
CA LYS A 74 9.44 -6.95 -1.02
C LYS A 74 8.73 -6.29 -2.20
N GLN A 75 7.58 -6.83 -2.59
CA GLN A 75 6.79 -6.32 -3.71
C GLN A 75 5.29 -6.53 -3.46
N LEU A 76 4.50 -5.57 -3.93
CA LEU A 76 3.05 -5.64 -4.06
C LEU A 76 2.67 -5.31 -5.50
N VAL A 77 1.65 -5.98 -6.03
CA VAL A 77 1.06 -5.69 -7.33
C VAL A 77 -0.45 -5.78 -7.24
N VAL A 78 -1.14 -4.89 -7.95
CA VAL A 78 -2.59 -4.91 -8.14
C VAL A 78 -2.84 -5.11 -9.64
N ALA A 79 -3.63 -6.12 -10.00
CA ALA A 79 -4.04 -6.38 -11.36
C ALA A 79 -5.25 -5.50 -11.74
N ASP A 80 -5.54 -5.39 -13.04
CA ASP A 80 -6.66 -4.58 -13.56
C ASP A 80 -8.04 -5.01 -13.05
N ASP A 81 -8.16 -6.27 -12.61
CA ASP A 81 -9.39 -6.81 -12.00
C ASP A 81 -9.49 -6.57 -10.48
N GLY A 82 -8.53 -5.86 -9.89
CA GLY A 82 -8.45 -5.56 -8.46
C GLY A 82 -7.77 -6.66 -7.64
N THR A 83 -7.32 -7.75 -8.25
CA THR A 83 -6.59 -8.82 -7.56
C THR A 83 -5.26 -8.31 -7.03
N VAL A 84 -4.94 -8.64 -5.76
CA VAL A 84 -3.71 -8.17 -5.12
C VAL A 84 -2.79 -9.34 -4.77
N TRP A 85 -1.53 -9.23 -5.20
CA TRP A 85 -0.47 -10.17 -4.86
C TRP A 85 0.69 -9.49 -4.16
N GLY A 86 1.24 -10.18 -3.15
CA GLY A 86 2.43 -9.78 -2.43
C GLY A 86 3.51 -10.85 -2.51
N PHE A 87 4.77 -10.45 -2.57
CA PHE A 87 5.90 -11.37 -2.68
C PHE A 87 6.94 -11.05 -1.61
N SER A 88 7.32 -12.05 -0.82
CA SER A 88 8.53 -12.06 0.00
C SER A 88 9.64 -12.83 -0.71
N GLU A 89 10.77 -13.08 -0.05
CA GLU A 89 11.86 -13.88 -0.63
C GLU A 89 11.42 -15.29 -1.03
N ASP A 90 10.56 -15.92 -0.21
CA ASP A 90 10.23 -17.34 -0.34
C ASP A 90 8.73 -17.61 -0.59
N GLN A 91 7.86 -16.59 -0.50
CA GLN A 91 6.41 -16.78 -0.50
C GLN A 91 5.68 -15.74 -1.36
N ALA A 92 4.60 -16.19 -1.99
CA ALA A 92 3.61 -15.33 -2.61
C ALA A 92 2.32 -15.36 -1.80
N PHE A 93 1.71 -14.19 -1.60
CA PHE A 93 0.47 -13.98 -0.86
C PHE A 93 -0.58 -13.43 -1.80
N HIS A 94 -1.78 -13.97 -1.73
CA HIS A 94 -2.94 -13.45 -2.43
C HIS A 94 -3.85 -12.78 -1.40
N PHE A 95 -4.26 -11.54 -1.65
CA PHE A 95 -5.12 -10.78 -0.76
C PHE A 95 -6.50 -10.58 -1.39
N ASP A 96 -7.53 -10.76 -0.58
CA ASP A 96 -8.92 -10.56 -0.94
C ASP A 96 -9.62 -9.84 0.21
N LEU A 97 -10.14 -8.62 -0.02
CA LEU A 97 -10.86 -7.85 0.99
C LEU A 97 -12.32 -8.31 1.17
N SER A 98 -12.79 -9.26 0.37
CA SER A 98 -14.15 -9.81 0.45
C SER A 98 -14.29 -10.95 1.46
N ARG A 99 -13.21 -11.36 2.15
CA ARG A 99 -13.22 -12.50 3.09
C ARG A 99 -12.42 -12.27 4.37
#